data_AF-A0AAC9HJA9-F1
#
_entry.id   AF-A0AAC9HJA9-F1
#
_cell.length_a   1.000
_cell.length_b   1.000
_cell.length_c   1.000
_cell.angle_alpha   90.00
_cell.angle_beta   90.00
_cell.angle_gamma   90.00
#
_symmetry.space_group_name_H-M   'P 1'
#
loop_
_entity.id
_entity.type
_entity.pdbx_description
1 polymer ?
#
loop_
_entity_poly.entity_id
_entity_poly.type
_entity_poly.pdbx_seq_one_letter_code
_entity_poly.pdbx_strand_id
1 'polypeptide(L)' 'MQDPAGNALAKELAKECRSIGDIQEKLKKLFKDTIQQVLEAEMEHHLGYPKNSPEGINTGNSRKGYS' A
#
# COMPACT_ATOMS: atom_id res chain seq x y z
N MET A 1 -7.63 -15.50 -23.63
CA MET A 1 -7.11 -16.06 -22.36
C MET A 1 -7.61 -15.13 -21.25
N GLN A 2 -8.48 -15.60 -20.37
CA GLN A 2 -9.08 -14.79 -19.31
C GLN A 2 -8.07 -14.69 -18.17
N ASP A 3 -7.69 -13.48 -17.73
CA ASP A 3 -6.76 -13.30 -16.62
C ASP A 3 -7.41 -13.76 -15.29
N PRO A 4 -6.96 -14.88 -14.70
CA PRO A 4 -7.59 -15.45 -13.51
C PRO A 4 -7.41 -14.54 -12.28
N ALA A 5 -6.35 -13.74 -12.22
CA ALA A 5 -6.09 -12.83 -11.10
C ALA A 5 -7.04 -11.63 -11.12
N GLY A 6 -7.21 -10.99 -12.28
CA GLY A 6 -8.17 -9.89 -12.46
C GLY A 6 -9.61 -10.29 -12.12
N ASN A 7 -10.02 -11.51 -12.47
CA ASN A 7 -11.35 -12.02 -12.15
C ASN A 7 -11.58 -12.25 -10.64
N ALA A 8 -10.55 -12.69 -9.91
CA ALA A 8 -10.65 -12.91 -8.47
C ALA A 8 -10.84 -11.58 -7.71
N LEU A 9 -10.06 -10.55 -8.08
CA LEU A 9 -10.18 -9.22 -7.48
C LEU A 9 -11.54 -8.58 -7.76
N ALA A 10 -12.02 -8.69 -9.00
CA ALA A 10 -13.35 -8.19 -9.37
C ALA A 10 -14.47 -8.87 -8.57
N LYS A 11 -14.34 -10.18 -8.33
CA LYS A 11 -15.29 -10.94 -7.49
C LYS A 11 -15.28 -10.46 -6.05
N GLU A 12 -14.13 -10.12 -5.48
CA GLU A 12 -14.04 -9.64 -4.10
C GLU A 12 -14.62 -8.23 -3.94
N LEU A 13 -14.32 -7.32 -4.87
CA LEU A 13 -14.91 -5.99 -4.91
C LEU A 13 -16.44 -6.06 -5.03
N ALA A 14 -16.97 -6.97 -5.85
CA ALA A 14 -18.41 -7.15 -6.04
C ALA A 14 -19.14 -7.69 -4.80
N LYS A 15 -18.47 -8.40 -3.89
CA LYS A 15 -19.09 -8.86 -2.63
C LYS A 15 -19.32 -7.72 -1.65
N GLU A 16 -18.43 -6.73 -1.63
CA GLU A 16 -18.42 -5.67 -0.63
C GLU A 16 -19.05 -4.35 -1.10
N CYS A 17 -19.26 -4.19 -2.41
CA CYS A 17 -19.79 -2.96 -3.01
C CYS A 17 -21.26 -3.13 -3.41
N ARG A 18 -22.10 -2.14 -3.09
CA ARG A 18 -23.53 -2.13 -3.46
C ARG A 18 -23.86 -1.08 -4.52
N SER A 19 -22.94 -0.15 -4.75
CA SER A 19 -23.05 0.93 -5.73
C SER A 19 -21.76 1.14 -6.52
N ILE A 20 -21.87 1.87 -7.62
CA ILE A 20 -20.70 2.32 -8.40
C ILE A 20 -19.78 3.21 -7.54
N GLY A 21 -20.35 4.01 -6.64
CA GLY A 21 -19.59 4.85 -5.71
C GLY A 21 -18.71 4.01 -4.78
N ASP A 22 -19.24 2.90 -4.24
CA ASP A 22 -18.48 2.00 -3.37
C ASP A 22 -17.28 1.39 -4.10
N ILE A 23 -17.47 0.99 -5.36
CA ILE A 23 -16.41 0.45 -6.20
C ILE A 23 -15.31 1.50 -6.40
N GLN A 24 -15.70 2.73 -6.75
CA GLN A 24 -14.74 3.83 -6.95
C GLN A 24 -13.94 4.14 -5.69
N GLU A 25 -14.59 4.22 -4.53
CA GLU A 25 -13.91 4.50 -3.26
C GLU A 25 -12.99 3.36 -2.82
N LYS A 26 -13.42 2.10 -2.98
CA LYS A 26 -12.58 0.93 -2.71
C LYS A 26 -11.35 0.88 -3.60
N LEU A 27 -11.50 1.16 -4.90
CA LEU A 27 -10.37 1.23 -5.83
C LEU A 27 -9.40 2.35 -5.44
N LYS A 28 -9.90 3.56 -5.14
CA LYS A 28 -9.06 4.68 -4.68
C LYS A 28 -8.27 4.28 -3.43
N LYS A 29 -8.91 3.64 -2.46
CA LYS A 29 -8.25 3.17 -1.24
C LYS A 29 -7.19 2.11 -1.55
N LEU A 30 -7.51 1.10 -2.37
CA LEU A 30 -6.56 0.07 -2.76
C LEU A 30 -5.32 0.68 -3.43
N PHE A 31 -5.51 1.63 -4.34
CA PHE A 31 -4.40 2.35 -4.98
C PHE A 31 -3.58 3.15 -3.98
N LYS A 32 -4.23 3.88 -3.07
CA LYS A 32 -3.55 4.62 -2.00
C LYS A 32 -2.66 3.69 -1.17
N ASP A 33 -3.22 2.57 -0.71
CA ASP A 33 -2.51 1.61 0.15
C ASP A 33 -1.37 0.92 -0.62
N THR A 34 -1.55 0.66 -1.91
CA THR A 34 -0.51 0.08 -2.79
C THR A 34 0.65 1.06 -2.98
N ILE A 35 0.35 2.32 -3.31
CA ILE A 35 1.37 3.36 -3.48
C ILE A 35 2.13 3.56 -2.16
N GLN A 36 1.41 3.62 -1.04
CA GLN A 36 2.05 3.76 0.27
C GLN A 36 3.02 2.61 0.55
N GLN A 37 2.63 1.36 0.30
CA GLN A 37 3.51 0.21 0.50
C GLN A 37 4.77 0.26 -0.37
N VAL A 38 4.62 0.66 -1.64
CA VAL A 38 5.76 0.82 -2.55
C VAL A 38 6.71 1.91 -2.04
N LEU A 39 6.18 3.08 -1.66
CA LEU A 39 6.99 4.17 -1.14
C LEU A 39 7.66 3.82 0.20
N GLU A 40 6.98 3.09 1.07
CA GLU A 40 7.56 2.59 2.32
C GLU A 40 8.73 1.62 2.03
N ALA A 41 8.57 0.71 1.08
CA ALA A 41 9.62 -0.20 0.66
C ALA A 41 10.82 0.54 0.03
N GLU A 42 10.56 1.56 -0.81
CA GLU A 42 11.60 2.42 -1.37
C GLU A 42 12.37 3.16 -0.28
N MET A 43 11.68 3.67 0.74
CA MET A 43 12.33 4.28 1.90
C MET A 43 13.18 3.27 2.67
N GLU A 44 12.74 2.00 2.81
CA GLU A 44 13.49 0.95 3.53
C GLU A 44 14.76 0.61 2.81
N HIS A 45 14.68 0.50 1.48
CA HIS A 45 15.83 0.34 0.63
C HIS A 45 16.80 1.53 0.71
N HIS A 46 16.28 2.77 0.62
CA HIS A 46 17.12 3.97 0.61
C HIS A 46 17.84 4.21 1.94
N LEU A 47 17.15 4.00 3.07
CA LEU A 47 17.72 4.20 4.39
C LEU A 47 18.52 2.99 4.89
N GLY A 48 18.29 1.81 4.31
CA GLY A 48 18.94 0.56 4.68
C GLY A 48 18.38 -0.07 5.96
N TYR A 49 17.28 0.44 6.50
CA TYR A 49 16.65 -0.08 7.71
C TYR A 49 15.12 0.10 7.72
N PRO A 50 14.36 -0.81 8.38
CA PRO A 50 12.91 -0.78 8.39
C PRO A 50 12.33 0.31 9.30
N LYS A 51 11.05 0.63 9.13
CA LYS A 51 10.36 1.61 9.99
C LYS A 51 10.48 1.18 11.47
N ASN A 52 10.84 2.13 12.34
CA ASN A 52 11.02 1.96 13.79
C ASN A 52 12.18 1.04 14.22
N SER A 53 13.11 0.70 13.33
CA SER A 53 14.23 -0.16 13.70
C SER A 53 15.32 0.62 14.47
N PRO A 54 15.97 -0.01 15.47
CA PRO A 54 17.02 0.62 16.27
C PRO A 54 18.27 0.97 15.44
N GLU A 55 18.49 0.29 14.31
CA GLU A 55 19.56 0.59 13.36
C GLU A 55 19.47 2.02 12.81
N GLY A 56 18.29 2.64 12.83
CA GLY A 56 18.09 4.04 12.42
C GLY A 56 18.51 5.08 13.47
N ILE A 57 18.78 4.68 14.71
CA ILE A 57 19.15 5.58 15.81
C ILE A 57 20.59 6.07 15.61
N ASN A 58 20.82 7.37 15.74
CA ASN A 58 22.13 8.01 15.56
C ASN A 58 22.75 7.86 14.16
N THR A 59 21.98 7.47 13.14
CA THR A 59 22.46 7.38 11.74
C THR A 59 22.61 8.74 11.05
N GLY A 60 22.16 9.82 11.68
CA GLY A 60 22.12 11.16 11.10
C GLY A 60 20.95 11.42 10.16
N ASN A 61 20.30 10.36 9.63
CA ASN A 61 19.11 10.47 8.79
C ASN A 61 18.00 9.54 9.31
N SER A 62 17.21 10.04 10.26
CA SER A 62 16.09 9.32 10.87
C SER A 62 14.78 9.56 10.13
N ARG A 63 13.95 8.51 10.02
CA ARG A 63 12.59 8.62 9.46
C ARG A 63 11.72 9.57 10.29
N LYS A 64 11.25 10.65 9.67
CA LYS A 64 10.25 11.58 10.24
C LYS A 64 8.94 11.48 9.46
N GLY A 65 8.09 10.52 9.84
CA GLY A 65 6.78 10.31 9.23
C GLY A 65 5.62 10.71 10.15
N TYR A 66 4.40 10.62 9.61
CA TYR A 66 3.15 10.76 10.35
C TYR A 66 2.48 9.37 10.48
N SER A 67 1.68 9.18 11.52
CA SER A 67 0.90 7.96 11.80
C SER A 67 -0.59 8.20 11.64
#